data_AF-A0A454CAY0-F1
#
_entry.id   AF-A0A454CAY0-F1
#
_cell.length_a   1.000
_cell.length_b   1.000
_cell.length_c   1.000
_cell.angle_alpha   90.00
_cell.angle_beta   90.00
_cell.angle_gamma   90.00
#
_symmetry.space_group_name_H-M   'P 1'
#
loop_
_entity.id
_entity.type
_entity.pdbx_description
1 polymer ?
#
loop_
_entity_poly.entity_id
_entity_poly.type
_entity_poly.pdbx_seq_one_letter_code
_entity_poly.pdbx_strand_id
1 'polypeptide(L)'
;MNTTKVYIDFEAITNPFARLVNLPSGTPYAYTLGLLNIHGQYQIKTFIIDFKEHHNLNSIWTAIKNAIVSDILEINNTVNLKEVVFVGHNPVLENKCLKKLFPENNVEPLISNTIVSLSKLTGKIFNIPYFNKIKKIIADSGDSELNMRIKDRNGVIAAFAGYWLYTKSIKNLRANDRRKRFLIKMNKNLLLKELKRYSHDDVNKMLYIVSHPNETETLLKELLYKRELIKQIKNLELDDNLTIKEIKEKIWTL
;
A
#
# COMPACT_ATOMS: atom_id res chain seq x y z
N MET A 1 -22.32 21.22 4.84
CA MET A 1 -20.86 21.42 4.89
C MET A 1 -20.23 20.37 3.97
N ASN A 2 -19.36 20.77 3.05
CA ASN A 2 -18.67 19.82 2.16
C ASN A 2 -17.58 19.12 2.96
N THR A 3 -17.80 17.85 3.31
CA THR A 3 -16.83 17.04 4.03
C THR A 3 -15.54 16.89 3.22
N THR A 4 -14.40 17.30 3.77
CA THR A 4 -13.11 17.14 3.09
C THR A 4 -12.65 15.68 3.16
N LYS A 5 -12.47 15.06 1.99
CA LYS A 5 -11.89 13.71 1.88
C LYS A 5 -10.38 13.79 1.70
N VAL A 6 -9.65 13.03 2.52
CA VAL A 6 -8.20 12.84 2.41
C VAL A 6 -7.93 11.37 2.07
N TYR A 7 -7.46 11.13 0.86
CA TYR A 7 -7.11 9.80 0.38
C TYR A 7 -5.73 9.44 0.89
N ILE A 8 -5.57 8.34 1.62
CA ILE A 8 -4.31 8.02 2.31
C ILE A 8 -4.02 6.53 2.29
N ASP A 9 -2.74 6.20 2.16
CA ASP A 9 -2.20 4.84 2.21
C ASP A 9 -0.91 4.83 3.05
N PHE A 10 -0.73 3.80 3.88
CA PHE A 10 0.44 3.66 4.77
C PHE A 10 1.37 2.53 4.35
N GLU A 11 2.67 2.78 4.48
CA GLU A 11 3.67 1.71 4.52
C GLU A 11 4.09 1.43 5.95
N ALA A 12 4.16 0.14 6.28
CA ALA A 12 4.49 -0.30 7.63
C ALA A 12 5.57 -1.39 7.65
N ILE A 13 6.33 -1.40 8.74
CA ILE A 13 7.25 -2.50 9.04
C ILE A 13 6.39 -3.65 9.59
N THR A 14 6.30 -4.73 8.82
CA THR A 14 5.50 -5.92 9.15
C THR A 14 6.39 -7.14 9.37
N ASN A 15 5.80 -8.23 9.88
CA ASN A 15 6.51 -9.50 10.02
C ASN A 15 6.93 -10.06 8.65
N PRO A 16 8.13 -10.69 8.55
CA PRO A 16 9.02 -11.05 9.65
C PRO A 16 9.95 -9.92 10.12
N PHE A 17 10.07 -8.81 9.37
CA PHE A 17 11.08 -7.79 9.63
C PHE A 17 10.86 -7.02 10.93
N ALA A 18 9.61 -6.77 11.32
CA ALA A 18 9.26 -6.09 12.57
C ALA A 18 9.88 -6.77 13.81
N ARG A 19 9.87 -8.12 13.84
CA ARG A 19 10.50 -8.93 14.90
C ARG A 19 12.01 -8.73 14.99
N LEU A 20 12.70 -8.52 13.86
CA LEU A 20 14.15 -8.32 13.86
C LEU A 20 14.52 -7.02 14.58
N VAL A 21 13.72 -5.98 14.41
CA VAL A 21 13.97 -4.61 14.93
C VAL A 21 13.24 -4.27 16.22
N ASN A 22 12.54 -5.23 16.84
CA ASN A 22 11.77 -5.03 18.06
C ASN A 22 10.67 -3.96 17.95
N LEU A 23 9.98 -3.93 16.80
CA LEU A 23 8.82 -3.09 16.62
C LEU A 23 7.54 -3.94 16.52
N PRO A 24 6.39 -3.44 16.99
CA PRO A 24 5.11 -4.06 16.71
C PRO A 24 4.90 -4.20 15.19
N SER A 25 4.36 -5.35 14.75
CA SER A 25 4.02 -5.53 13.34
C SER A 25 2.93 -4.54 12.93
N GLY A 26 3.15 -3.86 11.80
CA GLY A 26 2.29 -2.78 11.33
C GLY A 26 2.65 -1.43 11.93
N THR A 27 3.89 -1.23 12.41
CA THR A 27 4.38 0.11 12.77
C THR A 27 4.57 0.91 11.50
N PRO A 28 3.82 2.01 11.28
CA PRO A 28 3.95 2.81 10.06
C PRO A 28 5.27 3.56 10.06
N TYR A 29 5.81 3.75 8.86
CA TYR A 29 7.04 4.52 8.66
C TYR A 29 6.98 5.45 7.45
N ALA A 30 6.00 5.26 6.58
CA ALA A 30 5.69 6.18 5.50
C ALA A 30 4.17 6.26 5.32
N TYR A 31 3.72 7.35 4.72
CA TYR A 31 2.39 7.46 4.16
C TYR A 31 2.45 8.28 2.87
N THR A 32 1.45 8.08 2.03
CA THR A 32 1.11 9.03 0.98
C THR A 32 -0.31 9.48 1.23
N LEU A 33 -0.57 10.78 1.11
CA LEU A 33 -1.91 11.33 1.12
C LEU A 33 -2.17 12.22 -0.10
N GLY A 34 -3.44 12.34 -0.48
CA GLY A 34 -3.90 13.24 -1.53
C GLY A 34 -5.25 13.85 -1.20
N LEU A 35 -5.44 15.11 -1.57
CA LEU A 35 -6.68 15.86 -1.42
C LEU A 35 -6.74 17.02 -2.42
N LEU A 36 -7.90 17.66 -2.52
CA LEU A 36 -8.08 18.84 -3.36
C LEU A 36 -7.47 20.08 -2.71
N ASN A 37 -6.64 20.79 -3.47
CA ASN A 37 -6.14 22.10 -3.09
C ASN A 37 -7.23 23.19 -3.21
N ILE A 38 -6.87 24.43 -2.88
CA ILE A 38 -7.77 25.60 -2.98
C ILE A 38 -8.26 25.89 -4.41
N HIS A 39 -7.62 25.32 -5.44
CA HIS A 39 -7.98 25.47 -6.85
C HIS A 39 -8.78 24.28 -7.39
N GLY A 40 -9.19 23.34 -6.53
CA GLY A 40 -9.94 22.15 -6.95
C GLY A 40 -9.11 21.13 -7.73
N GLN A 41 -7.78 21.17 -7.60
CA GLN A 41 -6.87 20.20 -8.20
C GLN A 41 -6.33 19.25 -7.13
N TYR A 42 -6.24 17.97 -7.47
CA TYR A 42 -5.61 17.01 -6.56
C TYR A 42 -4.11 17.27 -6.45
N GLN A 43 -3.63 17.32 -5.21
CA GLN A 43 -2.22 17.31 -4.88
C GLN A 43 -1.90 16.14 -3.95
N ILE A 44 -0.73 15.55 -4.13
CA ILE A 44 -0.27 14.39 -3.37
C ILE A 44 1.02 14.75 -2.63
N LYS A 45 1.11 14.29 -1.38
CA LYS A 45 2.31 14.36 -0.56
C LYS A 45 2.66 12.96 -0.07
N THR A 46 3.95 12.64 -0.08
CA THR A 46 4.49 11.40 0.47
C THR A 46 5.51 11.75 1.52
N PHE A 47 5.32 11.21 2.72
CA PHE A 47 6.24 11.33 3.84
C PHE A 47 6.89 9.98 4.12
N ILE A 48 8.20 9.99 4.37
CA ILE A 48 8.95 8.82 4.84
C ILE A 48 9.76 9.28 6.05
N ILE A 49 9.62 8.56 7.16
CA ILE A 49 10.27 8.93 8.41
C ILE A 49 11.81 8.88 8.31
N ASP A 50 12.48 9.85 8.93
CA ASP A 50 13.92 9.72 9.21
C ASP A 50 14.14 9.05 10.57
N PHE A 51 14.45 7.77 10.53
CA PHE A 51 14.76 7.00 11.74
C PHE A 51 16.02 7.45 12.48
N LYS A 52 16.87 8.31 11.89
CA LYS A 52 17.96 8.95 12.64
C LYS A 52 17.42 9.90 13.71
N GLU A 53 16.30 10.56 13.43
CA GLU A 53 15.65 11.53 14.32
C GLU A 53 14.58 10.84 15.19
N HIS A 54 13.86 9.89 14.61
CA HIS A 54 12.70 9.25 15.24
C HIS A 54 12.84 7.72 15.29
N HIS A 55 13.52 7.20 16.32
CA HIS A 55 13.83 5.78 16.43
C HIS A 55 12.94 5.01 17.42
N ASN A 56 12.21 5.69 18.31
CA ASN A 56 11.29 5.03 19.24
C ASN A 56 9.83 5.16 18.79
N LEU A 57 8.99 4.21 19.21
CA LEU A 57 7.61 4.09 18.73
C LEU A 57 6.80 5.38 18.92
N ASN A 58 6.91 6.04 20.08
CA ASN A 58 6.16 7.27 20.35
C ASN A 58 6.60 8.40 19.41
N SER A 59 7.91 8.58 19.23
CA SER A 59 8.44 9.59 18.28
C SER A 59 7.98 9.33 16.85
N ILE A 60 7.88 8.06 16.44
CA ILE A 60 7.40 7.67 15.11
C ILE A 60 5.94 8.12 14.92
N TRP A 61 5.07 7.82 15.88
CA TRP A 61 3.66 8.23 15.82
C TRP A 61 3.51 9.74 15.83
N THR A 62 4.24 10.45 16.68
CA THR A 62 4.20 11.92 16.75
C THR A 62 4.67 12.55 15.45
N ALA A 63 5.78 12.07 14.87
CA ALA A 63 6.31 12.60 13.61
C ALA A 63 5.30 12.41 12.47
N ILE A 64 4.71 11.22 12.35
CA ILE A 64 3.69 10.93 11.33
C ILE A 64 2.46 11.83 11.52
N LYS A 65 1.95 11.98 12.75
CA LYS A 65 0.80 12.85 13.03
C LYS A 65 1.04 14.29 12.59
N ASN A 66 2.18 14.85 13.01
CA ASN A 66 2.53 16.23 12.71
C ASN A 66 2.72 16.43 11.21
N ALA A 67 3.35 15.48 10.52
CA ALA A 67 3.53 15.51 9.09
C ALA A 67 2.18 15.47 8.35
N ILE A 68 1.25 14.58 8.73
CA ILE A 68 -0.09 14.51 8.10
C ILE A 68 -0.82 15.84 8.23
N VAL A 69 -0.82 16.42 9.44
CA VAL A 69 -1.44 17.73 9.69
C VAL A 69 -0.81 18.81 8.82
N SER A 70 0.52 18.86 8.79
CA SER A 70 1.27 19.83 7.99
C SER A 70 0.97 19.69 6.50
N ASP A 71 1.02 18.46 5.96
CA ASP A 71 0.81 18.19 4.54
C ASP A 71 -0.62 18.53 4.09
N ILE A 72 -1.63 18.23 4.91
CA ILE A 72 -3.03 18.59 4.63
C ILE A 72 -3.17 20.12 4.53
N LEU A 73 -2.63 20.85 5.51
CA LEU A 73 -2.73 22.31 5.55
C LEU A 73 -1.86 22.99 4.50
N GLU A 74 -0.75 22.37 4.07
CA GLU A 74 0.06 22.86 2.96
C GLU A 74 -0.69 22.73 1.63
N ILE A 75 -1.38 21.61 1.40
CA ILE A 75 -2.20 21.41 0.19
C ILE A 75 -3.44 22.31 0.20
N ASN A 76 -4.12 22.38 1.35
CA ASN A 76 -5.33 23.18 1.50
C ASN A 76 -5.43 23.73 2.94
N ASN A 77 -5.02 24.99 3.09
CA ASN A 77 -5.00 25.69 4.38
C ASN A 77 -6.38 26.04 4.95
N THR A 78 -7.46 25.81 4.19
CA THR A 78 -8.84 26.06 4.62
C THR A 78 -9.51 24.85 5.27
N VAL A 79 -8.84 23.68 5.27
CA VAL A 79 -9.39 22.42 5.78
C VAL A 79 -9.54 22.45 7.30
N ASN A 80 -10.74 22.16 7.79
CA ASN A 80 -10.96 21.85 9.20
C ASN A 80 -10.56 20.39 9.47
N LEU A 81 -9.42 20.18 10.13
CA LEU A 81 -8.89 18.84 10.44
C LEU A 81 -9.85 17.97 11.25
N LYS A 82 -10.75 18.55 12.05
CA LYS A 82 -11.75 17.79 12.82
C LYS A 82 -12.85 17.18 11.96
N GLU A 83 -13.06 17.73 10.77
CA GLU A 83 -14.12 17.31 9.83
C GLU A 83 -13.58 16.47 8.67
N VAL A 84 -12.27 16.19 8.65
CA VAL A 84 -11.65 15.35 7.64
C VAL A 84 -12.17 13.92 7.74
N VAL A 85 -12.56 13.36 6.60
CA VAL A 85 -12.80 11.93 6.43
C VAL A 85 -11.61 11.36 5.68
N PHE A 86 -10.93 10.40 6.31
CA PHE A 86 -9.84 9.67 5.66
C PHE A 86 -10.40 8.54 4.82
N VAL A 87 -9.85 8.36 3.62
CA VAL A 87 -10.30 7.34 2.68
C VAL A 87 -9.11 6.47 2.28
N GLY A 88 -9.21 5.17 2.47
CA GLY A 88 -8.22 4.19 2.01
C GLY A 88 -8.90 3.12 1.15
N HIS A 89 -8.15 2.44 0.28
CA HIS A 89 -8.76 1.43 -0.61
C HIS A 89 -9.34 0.23 0.14
N ASN A 90 -8.52 -0.41 0.97
CA ASN A 90 -8.93 -1.45 1.90
C ASN A 90 -8.35 -1.09 3.28
N PRO A 91 -9.02 -0.20 4.04
CA PRO A 91 -8.38 0.61 5.06
C PRO A 91 -8.12 -0.14 6.38
N VAL A 92 -7.66 -1.39 6.37
CA VAL A 92 -7.39 -2.15 7.61
C VAL A 92 -6.18 -1.55 8.35
N LEU A 93 -5.09 -1.31 7.63
CA LEU A 93 -3.89 -0.68 8.19
C LEU A 93 -4.17 0.80 8.47
N GLU A 94 -4.80 1.48 7.52
CA GLU A 94 -5.17 2.89 7.58
C GLU A 94 -6.06 3.15 8.79
N ASN A 95 -7.11 2.36 9.01
CA ASN A 95 -7.99 2.50 10.17
C ASN A 95 -7.21 2.30 11.47
N LYS A 96 -6.33 1.30 11.56
CA LYS A 96 -5.50 1.08 12.75
C LYS A 96 -4.57 2.27 13.02
N CYS A 97 -3.91 2.79 12.00
CA CYS A 97 -2.99 3.91 12.11
C CYS A 97 -3.73 5.21 12.43
N LEU A 98 -4.77 5.53 11.67
CA LEU A 98 -5.53 6.77 11.77
C LEU A 98 -6.34 6.85 13.05
N LYS A 99 -6.96 5.76 13.53
CA LYS A 99 -7.66 5.78 14.82
C LYS A 99 -6.73 6.01 16.00
N LYS A 100 -5.44 5.66 15.87
CA LYS A 100 -4.44 6.02 16.87
C LYS A 100 -4.03 7.49 16.80
N LEU A 101 -3.97 8.08 15.60
CA LEU A 101 -3.51 9.46 15.40
C LEU A 101 -4.62 10.51 15.55
N PHE A 102 -5.81 10.16 15.07
CA PHE A 102 -7.00 10.98 14.86
C PHE A 102 -8.26 10.16 15.26
N PRO A 103 -8.46 9.91 16.57
CA PRO A 103 -9.50 8.98 17.04
C PRO A 103 -10.92 9.36 16.62
N GLU A 104 -11.21 10.66 16.60
CA GLU A 104 -12.53 11.22 16.26
C GLU A 104 -12.82 11.27 14.76
N ASN A 105 -11.81 11.19 13.90
CA ASN A 105 -12.00 11.28 12.46
C ASN A 105 -12.52 9.95 11.89
N ASN A 106 -13.40 10.04 10.90
CA ASN A 106 -13.90 8.85 10.20
C ASN A 106 -12.85 8.31 9.22
N VAL A 107 -12.86 6.99 9.07
CA VAL A 107 -12.06 6.26 8.08
C VAL A 107 -13.00 5.40 7.26
N GLU A 108 -13.03 5.64 5.96
CA GLU A 108 -13.96 5.00 5.03
C GLU A 108 -13.20 4.25 3.93
N PRO A 109 -13.76 3.14 3.42
CA PRO A 109 -13.23 2.48 2.25
C PRO A 109 -13.50 3.31 0.99
N LEU A 110 -12.58 3.29 0.03
CA LEU A 110 -12.71 3.96 -1.27
C LEU A 110 -13.93 3.48 -2.04
N ILE A 111 -14.17 2.17 -2.01
CA ILE A 111 -15.28 1.48 -2.67
C ILE A 111 -15.90 0.48 -1.71
N SER A 112 -17.21 0.22 -1.87
CA SER A 112 -17.94 -0.75 -1.04
C SER A 112 -17.38 -2.18 -1.17
N ASN A 113 -16.85 -2.54 -2.35
CA ASN A 113 -16.27 -3.86 -2.60
C ASN A 113 -14.74 -3.86 -2.46
N THR A 114 -14.27 -3.88 -1.23
CA THR A 114 -12.83 -3.84 -0.87
C THR A 114 -12.06 -5.10 -1.27
N ILE A 115 -12.73 -6.17 -1.72
CA ILE A 115 -12.08 -7.43 -2.12
C ILE A 115 -11.31 -7.27 -3.44
N VAL A 116 -11.73 -6.34 -4.31
CA VAL A 116 -11.04 -6.06 -5.57
C VAL A 116 -9.85 -5.15 -5.28
N SER A 117 -8.62 -5.55 -5.64
CA SER A 117 -7.42 -4.73 -5.41
C SER A 117 -7.32 -3.55 -6.40
N LEU A 118 -6.69 -2.44 -5.97
CA LEU A 118 -6.42 -1.28 -6.83
C LEU A 118 -5.77 -1.68 -8.16
N SER A 119 -4.72 -2.51 -8.12
CA SER A 119 -4.00 -2.93 -9.32
C SER A 119 -4.88 -3.69 -10.32
N LYS A 120 -5.97 -4.36 -9.88
CA LYS A 120 -6.93 -4.99 -10.80
C LYS A 120 -7.84 -3.96 -11.47
N LEU A 121 -8.24 -2.94 -10.73
CA LEU A 121 -9.09 -1.86 -11.25
C LEU A 121 -8.32 -0.95 -12.20
N THR A 122 -7.06 -0.68 -11.91
CA THR A 122 -6.30 0.36 -12.59
C THR A 122 -5.17 -0.19 -13.47
N GLY A 123 -4.96 -1.51 -13.52
CA GLY A 123 -3.81 -2.14 -14.18
C GLY A 123 -3.71 -1.92 -15.70
N LYS A 124 -4.78 -1.51 -16.37
CA LYS A 124 -4.73 -1.09 -17.79
C LYS A 124 -3.96 0.22 -17.99
N ILE A 125 -3.94 1.06 -16.95
CA ILE A 125 -3.39 2.42 -16.97
C ILE A 125 -2.09 2.46 -16.17
N PHE A 126 -2.09 1.82 -15.00
CA PHE A 126 -0.98 1.76 -14.06
C PHE A 126 -0.30 0.38 -14.17
N ASN A 127 0.54 0.23 -15.19
CA ASN A 127 1.17 -1.06 -15.53
C ASN A 127 2.69 -1.09 -15.32
N ILE A 128 3.28 -0.02 -14.76
CA ILE A 128 4.74 0.07 -14.67
C ILE A 128 5.24 -0.74 -13.48
N PRO A 129 6.22 -1.65 -13.67
CA PRO A 129 6.77 -2.44 -12.56
C PRO A 129 7.47 -1.58 -11.50
N TYR A 130 7.31 -1.99 -10.23
CA TYR A 130 7.96 -1.35 -9.08
C TYR A 130 9.19 -2.12 -8.60
N PHE A 131 10.11 -1.38 -7.96
CA PHE A 131 11.28 -1.90 -7.27
C PHE A 131 12.26 -2.70 -8.15
N ASN A 132 12.31 -2.43 -9.46
CA ASN A 132 13.16 -3.20 -10.38
C ASN A 132 14.64 -3.18 -9.95
N LYS A 133 15.13 -2.02 -9.50
CA LYS A 133 16.54 -1.90 -9.09
C LYS A 133 16.77 -2.52 -7.72
N ILE A 134 15.85 -2.35 -6.77
CA ILE A 134 15.94 -3.01 -5.46
C ILE A 134 15.88 -4.53 -5.59
N LYS A 135 14.98 -5.09 -6.41
CA LYS A 135 14.89 -6.53 -6.68
C LYS A 135 16.22 -7.08 -7.20
N LYS A 136 16.86 -6.37 -8.14
CA LYS A 136 18.18 -6.73 -8.65
C LYS A 136 19.24 -6.74 -7.54
N ILE A 137 19.31 -5.69 -6.73
CA ILE A 137 20.28 -5.61 -5.60
C ILE A 137 20.08 -6.75 -4.60
N ILE A 138 18.83 -7.11 -4.30
CA ILE A 138 18.52 -8.24 -3.40
C ILE A 138 18.95 -9.56 -4.04
N ALA A 139 18.68 -9.78 -5.32
CA ALA A 139 19.13 -10.98 -6.04
C ALA A 139 20.67 -11.09 -6.04
N ASP A 140 21.37 -9.99 -6.31
CA ASP A 140 22.83 -9.92 -6.37
C ASP A 140 23.50 -10.05 -4.98
N SER A 141 22.73 -9.94 -3.88
CA SER A 141 23.27 -10.03 -2.51
C SER A 141 23.65 -11.46 -2.08
N GLY A 142 23.15 -12.48 -2.79
CA GLY A 142 23.36 -13.89 -2.45
C GLY A 142 22.51 -14.41 -1.27
N ASP A 143 21.67 -13.57 -0.64
CA ASP A 143 20.77 -14.01 0.43
C ASP A 143 19.52 -14.70 -0.16
N SER A 144 19.59 -16.03 -0.27
CA SER A 144 18.52 -16.85 -0.85
C SER A 144 17.20 -16.76 -0.07
N GLU A 145 17.28 -16.65 1.26
CA GLU A 145 16.12 -16.54 2.12
C GLU A 145 15.39 -15.21 1.88
N LEU A 146 16.14 -14.09 1.86
CA LEU A 146 15.60 -12.76 1.56
C LEU A 146 15.01 -12.69 0.16
N ASN A 147 15.74 -13.20 -0.84
CA ASN A 147 15.31 -13.18 -2.23
C ASN A 147 14.01 -13.97 -2.42
N MET A 148 13.91 -15.18 -1.85
CA MET A 148 12.69 -16.01 -1.91
C MET A 148 11.48 -15.31 -1.25
N ARG A 149 11.70 -14.58 -0.15
CA ARG A 149 10.62 -13.84 0.53
C ARG A 149 10.10 -12.66 -0.30
N ILE A 150 10.94 -12.06 -1.14
CA ILE A 150 10.70 -10.73 -1.72
C ILE A 150 10.37 -10.75 -3.22
N LYS A 151 10.94 -11.68 -4.00
CA LYS A 151 11.05 -11.66 -5.48
C LYS A 151 9.86 -11.02 -6.23
N ASP A 152 8.63 -11.40 -5.87
CA ASP A 152 7.41 -10.97 -6.58
C ASP A 152 6.38 -10.24 -5.69
N ARG A 153 6.79 -9.78 -4.50
CA ARG A 153 5.87 -9.23 -3.49
C ARG A 153 6.20 -7.79 -3.14
N ASN A 154 5.67 -6.84 -3.91
CA ASN A 154 5.96 -5.40 -3.73
C ASN A 154 5.66 -4.90 -2.31
N GLY A 155 4.55 -5.32 -1.68
CA GLY A 155 4.27 -4.98 -0.28
C GLY A 155 5.29 -5.52 0.72
N VAL A 156 5.93 -6.67 0.42
CA VAL A 156 7.03 -7.20 1.24
C VAL A 156 8.32 -6.40 1.01
N ILE A 157 8.55 -5.88 -0.20
CA ILE A 157 9.65 -4.94 -0.48
C ILE A 157 9.47 -3.65 0.31
N ALA A 158 8.24 -3.11 0.36
CA ALA A 158 7.95 -1.93 1.17
C ALA A 158 8.18 -2.21 2.67
N ALA A 159 7.74 -3.35 3.19
CA ALA A 159 8.05 -3.73 4.58
C ALA A 159 9.57 -3.88 4.84
N PHE A 160 10.29 -4.47 3.89
CA PHE A 160 11.76 -4.57 3.93
C PHE A 160 12.43 -3.18 3.90
N ALA A 161 11.91 -2.25 3.10
CA ALA A 161 12.45 -0.89 3.00
C ALA A 161 12.42 -0.18 4.36
N GLY A 162 11.30 -0.27 5.08
CA GLY A 162 11.17 0.29 6.43
C GLY A 162 12.17 -0.36 7.41
N TYR A 163 12.30 -1.68 7.38
CA TYR A 163 13.31 -2.41 8.17
C TYR A 163 14.74 -1.97 7.86
N TRP A 164 15.08 -1.84 6.58
CA TRP A 164 16.42 -1.48 6.15
C TRP A 164 16.75 -0.05 6.56
N LEU A 165 15.81 0.89 6.38
CA LEU A 165 15.95 2.28 6.82
C LEU A 165 16.13 2.36 8.34
N TYR A 166 15.31 1.63 9.10
CA TYR A 166 15.40 1.59 10.56
C TYR A 166 16.75 1.04 11.01
N THR A 167 17.13 -0.15 10.54
CA THR A 167 18.36 -0.82 10.94
C THR A 167 19.60 0.02 10.59
N LYS A 168 19.61 0.64 9.40
CA LYS A 168 20.72 1.49 8.96
C LYS A 168 20.88 2.77 9.80
N SER A 169 19.83 3.24 10.47
CA SER A 169 19.89 4.43 11.33
C SER A 169 20.55 4.16 12.68
N ILE A 170 20.59 2.90 13.14
CA ILE A 170 21.12 2.52 14.45
C ILE A 170 22.64 2.55 14.43
N LYS A 171 23.24 3.34 15.32
CA LYS A 171 24.70 3.41 15.51
C LYS A 171 25.19 2.20 16.33
N ASN A 172 26.43 1.79 16.09
CA ASN A 172 27.17 0.82 16.92
C ASN A 172 26.49 -0.55 17.10
N LEU A 173 25.77 -1.04 16.10
CA LEU A 173 25.27 -2.42 16.10
C LEU A 173 26.45 -3.41 16.16
N ARG A 174 26.40 -4.37 17.08
CA ARG A 174 27.39 -5.46 17.19
C ARG A 174 27.46 -6.29 15.90
N ALA A 175 28.55 -7.00 15.66
CA ALA A 175 28.72 -7.82 14.45
C ALA A 175 27.64 -8.91 14.33
N ASN A 176 27.30 -9.57 15.44
CA ASN A 176 26.31 -10.65 15.52
C ASN A 176 24.88 -10.18 15.84
N ASP A 177 24.58 -8.89 15.69
CA ASP A 177 23.26 -8.35 16.02
C ASP A 177 22.19 -8.89 15.04
N ARG A 178 21.14 -9.52 15.57
CA ARG A 178 20.05 -10.08 14.75
C ARG A 178 19.40 -9.06 13.81
N ARG A 179 19.42 -7.78 14.18
CA ARG A 179 18.89 -6.70 13.33
C ARG A 179 19.62 -6.62 12.00
N LYS A 180 20.86 -7.10 11.90
CA LYS A 180 21.65 -7.12 10.65
C LYS A 180 21.35 -8.29 9.73
N ARG A 181 20.48 -9.24 10.11
CA ARG A 181 20.23 -10.50 9.34
C ARG A 181 20.04 -10.26 7.84
N PHE A 182 19.24 -9.27 7.46
CA PHE A 182 18.95 -8.93 6.06
C PHE A 182 19.50 -7.55 5.67
N LEU A 183 20.48 -7.02 6.41
CA LEU A 183 21.06 -5.72 6.13
C LEU A 183 22.08 -5.84 4.99
N ILE A 184 21.61 -5.67 3.77
CA ILE A 184 22.45 -5.68 2.56
C ILE A 184 22.98 -4.28 2.20
N LYS A 185 24.10 -4.24 1.46
CA LYS A 185 24.67 -2.98 0.94
C LYS A 185 23.74 -2.41 -0.14
N MET A 186 23.17 -1.24 0.12
CA MET A 186 22.23 -0.59 -0.78
C MET A 186 22.29 0.94 -0.66
N ASN A 187 22.00 1.64 -1.76
CA ASN A 187 21.93 3.10 -1.81
C ASN A 187 20.59 3.58 -1.20
N LYS A 188 20.66 4.43 -0.14
CA LYS A 188 19.46 4.95 0.56
C LYS A 188 18.56 5.76 -0.39
N ASN A 189 19.15 6.62 -1.22
CA ASN A 189 18.39 7.50 -2.12
C ASN A 189 17.66 6.70 -3.21
N LEU A 190 18.29 5.62 -3.69
CA LEU A 190 17.64 4.70 -4.63
C LEU A 190 16.43 4.02 -3.99
N LEU A 191 16.58 3.48 -2.78
CA LEU A 191 15.48 2.86 -2.03
C LEU A 191 14.32 3.85 -1.83
N LEU A 192 14.63 5.06 -1.35
CA LEU A 192 13.62 6.11 -1.13
C LEU A 192 12.92 6.51 -2.43
N LYS A 193 13.65 6.57 -3.55
CA LYS A 193 13.06 6.91 -4.86
C LYS A 193 12.07 5.84 -5.33
N GLU A 194 12.42 4.56 -5.27
CA GLU A 194 11.51 3.49 -5.70
C GLU A 194 10.33 3.31 -4.73
N LEU A 195 10.57 3.46 -3.41
CA LEU A 195 9.50 3.44 -2.40
C LEU A 195 8.52 4.60 -2.59
N LYS A 196 9.02 5.84 -2.70
CA LYS A 196 8.16 7.02 -2.92
C LYS A 196 7.32 6.86 -4.17
N ARG A 197 7.89 6.33 -5.25
CA ARG A 197 7.15 6.06 -6.48
C ARG A 197 6.03 5.04 -6.25
N TYR A 198 6.32 3.93 -5.59
CA TYR A 198 5.34 2.88 -5.28
C TYR A 198 4.16 3.45 -4.45
N SER A 199 4.46 4.06 -3.31
CA SER A 199 3.43 4.58 -2.41
C SER A 199 2.68 5.79 -2.98
N HIS A 200 3.32 6.62 -3.81
CA HIS A 200 2.66 7.71 -4.53
C HIS A 200 1.64 7.16 -5.53
N ASP A 201 1.99 6.06 -6.20
CA ASP A 201 1.14 5.49 -7.24
C ASP A 201 -0.13 4.86 -6.66
N ASP A 202 -0.08 4.31 -5.44
CA ASP A 202 -1.28 3.77 -4.80
C ASP A 202 -2.33 4.85 -4.50
N VAL A 203 -1.92 6.04 -4.04
CA VAL A 203 -2.84 7.17 -3.90
C VAL A 203 -3.30 7.71 -5.25
N ASN A 204 -2.41 7.83 -6.25
CA ASN A 204 -2.81 8.21 -7.61
C ASN A 204 -3.92 7.30 -8.14
N LYS A 205 -3.82 5.99 -7.93
CA LYS A 205 -4.87 5.03 -8.35
C LYS A 205 -6.19 5.30 -7.64
N MET A 206 -6.16 5.62 -6.34
CA MET A 206 -7.37 5.99 -5.59
C MET A 206 -8.02 7.25 -6.17
N LEU A 207 -7.22 8.28 -6.44
CA LEU A 207 -7.71 9.52 -7.04
C LEU A 207 -8.25 9.31 -8.45
N TYR A 208 -7.58 8.47 -9.26
CA TYR A 208 -8.06 8.07 -10.59
C TYR A 208 -9.45 7.46 -10.50
N ILE A 209 -9.64 6.49 -9.61
CA ILE A 209 -10.93 5.82 -9.38
C ILE A 209 -12.03 6.83 -9.02
N VAL A 210 -11.76 7.76 -8.11
CA VAL A 210 -12.74 8.78 -7.71
C VAL A 210 -13.07 9.73 -8.86
N SER A 211 -12.10 10.08 -9.69
CA SER A 211 -12.32 10.95 -10.85
C SER A 211 -13.05 10.26 -12.02
N HIS A 212 -13.13 8.92 -12.03
CA HIS A 212 -13.78 8.13 -13.09
C HIS A 212 -14.79 7.13 -12.52
N PRO A 213 -15.89 7.59 -11.87
CA PRO A 213 -16.82 6.71 -11.17
C PRO A 213 -17.55 5.73 -12.11
N ASN A 214 -17.98 6.17 -13.28
CA ASN A 214 -18.72 5.34 -14.24
C ASN A 214 -17.85 4.21 -14.81
N GLU A 215 -16.60 4.51 -15.15
CA GLU A 215 -15.63 3.51 -15.60
C GLU A 215 -15.33 2.51 -14.49
N THR A 216 -15.15 2.99 -13.26
CA THR A 216 -14.89 2.14 -12.10
C THR A 216 -16.05 1.18 -11.84
N GLU A 217 -17.30 1.67 -11.88
CA GLU A 217 -18.48 0.82 -11.69
C GLU A 217 -18.58 -0.27 -12.76
N THR A 218 -18.33 0.11 -14.03
CA THR A 218 -18.32 -0.84 -15.15
C THR A 218 -17.26 -1.92 -14.96
N LEU A 219 -16.03 -1.54 -14.62
CA LEU A 219 -14.93 -2.47 -14.34
C LEU A 219 -15.22 -3.38 -13.15
N LEU A 220 -15.83 -2.84 -12.08
CA LEU A 220 -16.24 -3.63 -10.92
C LEU A 220 -17.28 -4.70 -11.30
N LYS A 221 -18.31 -4.33 -12.08
CA LYS A 221 -19.31 -5.27 -12.58
C LYS A 221 -18.65 -6.36 -13.44
N GLU A 222 -17.80 -5.98 -14.39
CA GLU A 222 -17.07 -6.94 -15.23
C GLU A 222 -16.23 -7.92 -14.42
N LEU A 223 -15.47 -7.43 -13.44
CA LEU A 223 -14.62 -8.26 -12.59
C LEU A 223 -15.45 -9.23 -11.73
N LEU A 224 -16.61 -8.78 -11.23
CA LEU A 224 -17.53 -9.63 -10.49
C LEU A 224 -18.14 -10.71 -11.37
N TYR A 225 -18.62 -10.36 -12.57
CA TYR A 225 -19.15 -11.34 -13.52
C TYR A 225 -18.10 -12.36 -13.93
N LYS A 226 -16.86 -11.94 -14.24
CA LYS A 226 -15.77 -12.86 -14.56
C LYS A 226 -15.45 -13.80 -13.41
N ARG A 227 -15.44 -13.29 -12.17
CA ARG A 227 -15.18 -14.11 -10.98
C ARG A 227 -16.29 -15.15 -10.77
N GLU A 228 -17.55 -14.75 -10.91
CA GLU A 228 -18.67 -15.66 -10.77
C GLU A 228 -18.68 -16.71 -11.89
N LEU A 229 -18.41 -16.31 -13.14
CA LEU A 229 -18.28 -17.23 -14.26
C LEU A 229 -17.16 -18.25 -14.02
N ILE A 230 -15.97 -17.83 -13.57
CA ILE A 230 -14.87 -18.76 -13.25
C ILE A 230 -15.28 -19.72 -12.13
N LYS A 231 -16.01 -19.25 -11.12
CA LYS A 231 -16.51 -20.10 -10.03
C LYS A 231 -17.51 -21.15 -10.57
N GLN A 232 -18.44 -20.74 -11.42
CA GLN A 232 -19.38 -21.64 -12.09
C GLN A 232 -18.65 -22.67 -12.97
N ILE A 233 -17.69 -22.23 -13.78
CA ILE A 233 -16.84 -23.12 -14.60
C ILE A 233 -16.10 -24.15 -13.75
N LYS A 234 -15.54 -23.74 -12.61
CA LYS A 234 -14.87 -24.67 -11.69
C LYS A 234 -15.82 -25.70 -11.08
N ASN A 235 -17.06 -25.32 -10.80
CA ASN A 235 -18.08 -26.23 -10.28
C ASN A 235 -18.58 -27.23 -11.33
N LEU A 236 -18.42 -26.93 -12.62
CA LEU A 236 -18.88 -27.79 -13.72
C LEU A 236 -17.96 -29.01 -13.96
N GLU A 237 -16.82 -29.11 -13.27
CA GLU A 237 -15.82 -30.17 -13.42
C GLU A 237 -15.59 -30.47 -14.91
N LEU A 238 -15.20 -29.42 -15.65
CA LEU A 238 -14.92 -29.53 -17.07
C LEU A 238 -13.56 -30.21 -17.26
N ASP A 239 -13.53 -31.30 -18.02
CA ASP A 239 -12.31 -31.95 -18.51
C ASP A 239 -11.90 -31.37 -19.87
N ASP A 240 -10.60 -31.33 -20.16
CA ASP A 240 -10.03 -30.78 -21.41
C ASP A 240 -10.45 -31.57 -22.66
N ASN A 241 -11.00 -32.78 -22.48
CA ASN A 241 -11.49 -33.65 -23.56
C ASN A 241 -12.98 -33.47 -23.89
N LEU A 242 -13.71 -32.59 -23.17
CA LEU A 242 -15.14 -32.40 -23.41
C LEU A 242 -15.42 -31.72 -24.75
N THR A 243 -16.40 -32.24 -25.48
CA THR A 243 -16.94 -31.60 -26.67
C THR A 243 -17.77 -30.36 -26.32
N ILE A 244 -17.91 -29.43 -27.28
CA ILE A 244 -18.77 -28.24 -27.11
C ILE A 244 -20.21 -28.61 -26.72
N LYS A 245 -20.71 -29.77 -27.18
CA LYS A 245 -22.05 -30.26 -26.84
C LYS A 245 -22.14 -30.66 -25.37
N GLU A 246 -21.18 -31.42 -24.86
CA GLU A 246 -21.14 -31.86 -23.46
C GLU A 246 -20.95 -30.69 -22.50
N ILE A 247 -20.17 -29.67 -22.89
CA ILE A 247 -20.05 -28.42 -22.13
C ILE A 247 -21.41 -27.72 -22.02
N LYS A 248 -22.15 -27.61 -23.13
CA LYS A 248 -23.49 -27.01 -23.15
C LYS A 248 -24.47 -27.79 -22.29
N GLU A 249 -24.47 -29.12 -22.37
CA GLU A 249 -25.34 -29.97 -21.55
C GLU A 249 -25.03 -29.80 -20.05
N LYS A 250 -23.75 -29.81 -19.65
CA LYS A 250 -23.34 -29.56 -18.26
C LYS A 250 -23.74 -28.17 -17.75
N ILE A 251 -23.73 -27.13 -18.60
CA ILE A 251 -24.18 -25.78 -18.24
C ILE A 251 -25.69 -25.74 -18.00
N TRP A 252 -26.48 -26.47 -18.80
CA TRP A 252 -27.95 -26.46 -18.72
C TRP A 252 -28.53 -27.40 -17.65
N THR A 253 -27.74 -28.32 -17.09
CA THR A 253 -28.17 -29.24 -16.02
C THR A 253 -27.93 -28.72 -14.59
N LEU A 254 -27.35 -27.52 -14.45
CA LEU A 254 -27.32 -26.72 -13.21
C LEU A 254 -28.54 -25.80 -13.12
#